data_AF-A0A497J578-F1
#
_entry.id   AF-A0A497J578-F1
#
_cell.length_a   1.000
_cell.length_b   1.000
_cell.length_c   1.000
_cell.angle_alpha   90.00
_cell.angle_beta   90.00
_cell.angle_gamma   90.00
#
_symmetry.space_group_name_H-M   'P 1'
#
loop_
_entity.id
_entity.type
_entity.pdbx_description
1 polymer ?
#
loop_
_entity_poly.entity_id
_entity_poly.type
_entity_poly.pdbx_seq_one_letter_code
_entity_poly.pdbx_strand_id
1 'polypeptide(L)'
;MKRTLSRRWLIFGLSILLVIFSGCMNKGQTDNEVQPINPQLTSKELKDKVSINKQNGQENMKFIFPVNLSDIDFEGGGFSAFGIHAGDHPEGLDHIWVYCKSSDNPVLATANGTVYMVNKREDYSILLKHGERFMTEYGHLRSVLVEEGETVKQGQPIGYPIEITVHVDGKERKTFFFDYWLMDLYRYDGVWAMPDIKRGSRVSPYEYLEPTIREAVENAYYENMYNVYKKQGVIVGSFNPYEPKLTNDIFLHPGNEGTPVGVWISLERRWKMDGIPDMITIIDVDNEFWKGYRFIFYDGWVHTQSVVEGNCTFDLKTGKIMFEVDPSYPNAKTYYGIFEVIEGERATLHLEYSEEGYPESFSESMLTYVVRSQEQPRLELRKIFPDMPRP
;
A
#
# COMPACT_ATOMS: atom_id res chain seq x y z
N MET A 1 -51.49 -25.69 21.79
CA MET A 1 -52.97 -25.60 21.88
C MET A 1 -53.34 -24.11 21.92
N LYS A 2 -54.11 -23.66 20.92
CA LYS A 2 -54.91 -22.43 20.79
C LYS A 2 -54.27 -21.02 20.96
N ARG A 3 -54.32 -20.31 19.82
CA ARG A 3 -54.27 -18.85 19.57
C ARG A 3 -55.15 -18.00 20.49
N THR A 4 -54.83 -16.72 20.64
CA THR A 4 -55.69 -15.61 20.17
C THR A 4 -54.92 -14.28 20.09
N LEU A 5 -55.18 -13.55 19.00
CA LEU A 5 -54.72 -12.19 18.68
C LEU A 5 -55.55 -11.13 19.42
N SER A 6 -55.03 -9.89 19.55
CA SER A 6 -55.68 -8.73 18.90
C SER A 6 -54.75 -7.51 18.76
N ARG A 7 -54.91 -6.80 17.63
CA ARG A 7 -54.32 -5.50 17.23
C ARG A 7 -55.33 -4.38 17.52
N ARG A 8 -54.84 -3.14 17.74
CA ARG A 8 -55.25 -1.82 17.17
C ARG A 8 -54.81 -0.69 18.12
N TRP A 9 -53.92 0.25 17.78
CA TRP A 9 -53.89 1.37 16.80
C TRP A 9 -54.26 2.75 17.42
N LEU A 10 -53.51 3.78 16.97
CA LEU A 10 -53.77 5.24 16.90
C LEU A 10 -53.38 6.21 18.04
N ILE A 11 -52.23 6.89 17.82
CA ILE A 11 -51.98 8.34 17.56
C ILE A 11 -52.81 9.39 18.32
N PHE A 12 -52.09 10.32 18.98
CA PHE A 12 -52.19 11.81 19.03
C PHE A 12 -51.37 12.23 20.28
N GLY A 13 -50.51 13.25 20.35
CA GLY A 13 -50.21 14.44 19.57
C GLY A 13 -49.71 15.46 20.59
N LEU A 14 -48.58 16.14 20.38
CA LEU A 14 -48.24 17.32 21.17
C LEU A 14 -47.44 18.33 20.33
N SER A 15 -48.17 19.38 19.98
CA SER A 15 -47.76 20.68 19.48
C SER A 15 -47.18 21.56 20.60
N ILE A 16 -46.33 22.54 20.23
CA ILE A 16 -45.93 23.82 20.89
C ILE A 16 -44.46 24.12 20.47
N LEU A 17 -44.01 25.28 19.99
CA LEU A 17 -44.55 26.63 19.84
C LEU A 17 -43.81 27.33 18.68
N LEU A 18 -44.54 28.16 17.94
CA LEU A 18 -44.03 29.13 16.96
C LEU A 18 -43.68 30.45 17.67
N VAL A 19 -42.57 31.09 17.31
CA VAL A 19 -42.35 32.54 17.50
C VAL A 19 -41.97 33.12 16.15
N ILE A 20 -42.73 34.11 15.67
CA ILE A 20 -42.49 34.86 14.42
C ILE A 20 -42.23 36.33 14.77
N PHE A 21 -41.44 36.97 13.89
CA PHE A 21 -41.38 38.38 13.46
C PHE A 21 -40.06 39.06 13.85
N SER A 22 -39.37 39.79 12.98
CA SER A 22 -39.46 40.08 11.53
C SER A 22 -38.18 40.85 11.16
N GLY A 23 -37.72 40.80 9.91
CA GLY A 23 -36.63 41.69 9.48
C GLY A 23 -36.03 41.43 8.10
N CYS A 24 -36.78 41.79 7.05
CA CYS A 24 -36.35 42.32 5.74
C CYS A 24 -35.33 41.55 4.85
N MET A 25 -35.84 41.01 3.73
CA MET A 25 -35.40 41.10 2.31
C MET A 25 -33.87 41.14 2.01
N ASN A 26 -33.27 40.42 1.06
CA ASN A 26 -33.73 39.94 -0.24
C ASN A 26 -32.64 39.04 -0.89
N LYS A 27 -33.06 38.06 -1.71
CA LYS A 27 -32.34 37.38 -2.82
C LYS A 27 -30.98 36.71 -2.58
N GLY A 28 -31.00 35.38 -2.62
CA GLY A 28 -29.87 34.52 -3.01
C GLY A 28 -30.33 33.07 -3.16
N GLN A 29 -30.19 32.52 -4.37
CA GLN A 29 -30.43 31.13 -4.79
C GLN A 29 -30.33 30.07 -3.68
N THR A 30 -31.38 29.25 -3.52
CA THR A 30 -31.28 27.92 -2.94
C THR A 30 -31.74 26.91 -3.98
N ASP A 31 -30.79 26.42 -4.77
CA ASP A 31 -30.83 25.13 -5.44
C ASP A 31 -29.39 24.65 -5.49
N ASN A 32 -28.97 23.88 -4.49
CA ASN A 32 -27.79 23.03 -4.60
C ASN A 32 -28.27 21.60 -4.36
N GLU A 33 -28.81 20.99 -5.41
CA GLU A 33 -28.62 19.55 -5.60
C GLU A 33 -27.13 19.26 -5.40
N VAL A 34 -26.81 18.46 -4.40
CA VAL A 34 -25.48 17.89 -4.24
C VAL A 34 -25.32 16.91 -5.40
N GLN A 35 -24.70 17.38 -6.49
CA GLN A 35 -24.26 16.48 -7.54
C GLN A 35 -23.09 15.63 -7.02
N PRO A 36 -23.05 14.32 -7.34
CA PRO A 36 -21.93 13.47 -6.97
C PRO A 36 -20.67 14.00 -7.65
N ILE A 37 -19.65 14.28 -6.85
CA ILE A 37 -18.31 14.64 -7.34
C ILE A 37 -17.74 13.39 -8.01
N ASN A 38 -17.69 13.40 -9.34
CA ASN A 38 -16.92 12.44 -10.14
C ASN A 38 -15.43 12.84 -10.06
N PRO A 39 -14.52 12.10 -9.40
CA PRO A 39 -13.13 12.50 -9.30
C PRO A 39 -12.27 11.58 -10.15
N GLN A 40 -12.22 11.85 -11.46
CA GLN A 40 -11.02 11.58 -12.24
C GLN A 40 -10.43 12.93 -12.63
N LEU A 41 -9.64 13.49 -11.72
CA LEU A 41 -8.84 14.68 -12.02
C LEU A 41 -7.71 14.27 -12.97
N THR A 42 -7.55 15.03 -14.04
CA THR A 42 -6.48 14.81 -15.01
C THR A 42 -5.11 15.03 -14.36
N SER A 43 -4.06 14.39 -14.88
CA SER A 43 -2.67 14.50 -14.39
C SER A 43 -2.15 15.95 -14.31
N LYS A 44 -2.72 16.86 -15.12
CA LYS A 44 -2.44 18.29 -15.10
C LYS A 44 -3.11 19.00 -13.92
N GLU A 45 -4.37 18.69 -13.63
CA GLU A 45 -5.10 19.24 -12.49
C GLU A 45 -4.54 18.74 -11.14
N LEU A 46 -4.00 17.52 -11.12
CA LEU A 46 -3.24 16.99 -9.98
C LEU A 46 -1.97 17.82 -9.73
N LYS A 47 -1.18 18.09 -10.77
CA LYS A 47 0.04 18.93 -10.66
C LYS A 47 -0.27 20.36 -10.23
N ASP A 48 -1.35 20.94 -10.72
CA ASP A 48 -1.76 22.31 -10.38
C ASP A 48 -2.28 22.39 -8.93
N LYS A 49 -3.02 21.38 -8.43
CA LYS A 49 -3.46 21.31 -7.02
C LYS A 49 -2.30 21.04 -6.05
N VAL A 50 -1.33 20.21 -6.42
CA VAL A 50 -0.09 19.99 -5.64
C VAL A 50 0.69 21.31 -5.49
N SER A 51 0.71 22.12 -6.55
CA SER A 51 1.38 23.43 -6.56
C SER A 51 0.65 24.46 -5.67
N ILE A 52 -0.68 24.43 -5.64
CA ILE A 52 -1.52 25.31 -4.79
C ILE A 52 -1.41 24.92 -3.31
N ASN A 53 -1.33 23.63 -2.97
CA ASN A 53 -1.14 23.18 -1.58
C ASN A 53 0.25 23.53 -1.00
N LYS A 54 1.28 23.69 -1.85
CA LYS A 54 2.58 24.23 -1.40
C LYS A 54 2.51 25.70 -0.95
N GLN A 55 1.51 26.47 -1.37
CA GLN A 55 1.46 27.92 -1.12
C GLN A 55 0.56 28.33 0.06
N ASN A 56 -0.35 27.46 0.52
CA ASN A 56 -1.29 27.80 1.59
C ASN A 56 -0.87 27.24 2.96
N GLY A 57 0.28 27.67 3.50
CA GLY A 57 0.59 27.66 4.94
C GLY A 57 0.24 26.41 5.77
N GLN A 58 0.26 25.22 5.18
CA GLN A 58 -0.11 23.96 5.82
C GLN A 58 1.00 23.53 6.77
N GLU A 59 0.64 23.17 8.01
CA GLU A 59 1.54 22.72 9.07
C GLU A 59 2.71 21.89 8.53
N ASN A 60 3.92 22.47 8.51
CA ASN A 60 5.16 21.73 8.29
C ASN A 60 5.44 20.88 9.52
N MET A 61 4.63 19.85 9.73
CA MET A 61 4.87 18.86 10.76
C MET A 61 6.10 18.04 10.35
N LYS A 62 7.11 18.06 11.20
CA LYS A 62 8.37 17.34 10.99
C LYS A 62 8.32 16.05 11.78
N PHE A 63 8.35 14.92 11.10
CA PHE A 63 8.32 13.61 11.75
C PHE A 63 9.74 13.16 12.10
N ILE A 64 9.89 12.44 13.21
CA ILE A 64 11.10 11.64 13.47
C ILE A 64 10.89 10.21 12.95
N PHE A 65 11.97 9.41 12.92
CA PHE A 65 11.86 7.98 12.64
C PHE A 65 11.23 7.25 13.85
N PRO A 66 10.42 6.18 13.66
CA PRO A 66 9.65 5.55 14.74
C PRO A 66 10.48 4.74 15.74
N VAL A 67 11.80 4.71 15.58
CA VAL A 67 12.75 4.07 16.49
C VAL A 67 14.11 4.77 16.36
N ASN A 68 14.98 4.65 17.38
CA ASN A 68 16.36 5.14 17.26
C ASN A 68 17.12 4.33 16.21
N LEU A 69 17.91 4.99 15.36
CA LEU A 69 18.69 4.31 14.32
C LEU A 69 19.72 3.30 14.87
N SER A 70 20.24 3.54 16.08
CA SER A 70 21.15 2.62 16.76
C SER A 70 20.50 1.28 17.13
N ASP A 71 19.17 1.25 17.19
CA ASP A 71 18.38 0.10 17.63
C ASP A 71 17.90 -0.76 16.45
N ILE A 72 18.18 -0.35 15.21
CA ILE A 72 17.82 -1.09 13.99
C ILE A 72 18.66 -2.36 13.85
N ASP A 73 18.01 -3.50 13.64
CA ASP A 73 18.66 -4.78 13.34
C ASP A 73 18.86 -4.96 11.84
N PHE A 74 19.94 -4.39 11.30
CA PHE A 74 20.29 -4.56 9.88
C PHE A 74 20.58 -6.02 9.49
N GLU A 75 21.05 -6.83 10.43
CA GLU A 75 21.27 -8.26 10.17
C GLU A 75 19.97 -9.08 10.24
N GLY A 76 18.93 -8.56 10.90
CA GLY A 76 17.60 -9.18 11.00
C GLY A 76 16.60 -8.71 9.95
N GLY A 77 16.85 -7.58 9.28
CA GLY A 77 15.95 -7.08 8.24
C GLY A 77 16.11 -5.59 7.90
N GLY A 78 16.74 -4.81 8.79
CA GLY A 78 16.94 -3.38 8.63
C GLY A 78 15.63 -2.60 8.67
N PHE A 79 15.37 -1.83 7.63
CA PHE A 79 14.04 -1.26 7.38
C PHE A 79 13.78 -1.24 5.87
N SER A 80 12.53 -1.48 5.49
CA SER A 80 12.16 -1.56 4.07
C SER A 80 11.94 -0.19 3.45
N ALA A 81 12.07 -0.12 2.12
CA ALA A 81 11.70 1.08 1.39
C ALA A 81 10.19 1.14 1.15
N PHE A 82 9.64 2.35 1.08
CA PHE A 82 8.25 2.55 0.67
C PHE A 82 8.11 2.29 -0.83
N GLY A 83 7.01 1.65 -1.21
CA GLY A 83 6.62 1.38 -2.58
C GLY A 83 7.32 0.21 -3.24
N ILE A 84 8.23 -0.49 -2.55
CA ILE A 84 8.89 -1.66 -3.14
C ILE A 84 7.88 -2.76 -3.46
N HIS A 85 8.07 -3.39 -4.61
CA HIS A 85 7.38 -4.58 -5.06
C HIS A 85 8.33 -5.76 -4.83
N ALA A 86 8.09 -6.49 -3.75
CA ALA A 86 8.94 -7.62 -3.38
C ALA A 86 8.18 -8.60 -2.51
N GLY A 87 8.61 -9.86 -2.54
CA GLY A 87 8.11 -10.90 -1.65
C GLY A 87 6.58 -10.99 -1.67
N ASP A 88 5.97 -10.87 -0.50
CA ASP A 88 4.52 -10.96 -0.31
C ASP A 88 3.75 -9.66 -0.55
N HIS A 89 4.43 -8.59 -0.97
CA HIS A 89 3.82 -7.31 -1.40
C HIS A 89 4.10 -7.00 -2.88
N PRO A 90 3.74 -7.89 -3.83
CA PRO A 90 3.92 -7.61 -5.24
C PRO A 90 3.05 -6.46 -5.73
N GLU A 91 2.06 -6.03 -4.95
CA GLU A 91 1.27 -4.83 -5.26
C GLU A 91 2.01 -3.52 -4.99
N GLY A 92 3.09 -3.55 -4.20
CA GLY A 92 3.83 -2.37 -3.74
C GLY A 92 3.56 -2.07 -2.26
N LEU A 93 4.63 -1.95 -1.47
CA LEU A 93 4.58 -1.74 -0.02
C LEU A 93 4.09 -0.32 0.32
N ASP A 94 2.93 -0.20 0.96
CA ASP A 94 2.33 1.09 1.34
C ASP A 94 2.57 1.50 2.81
N HIS A 95 3.49 0.79 3.46
CA HIS A 95 4.10 1.04 4.76
C HIS A 95 5.60 0.78 4.66
N ILE A 96 6.29 0.87 5.80
CA ILE A 96 7.62 0.32 5.95
C ILE A 96 7.65 -0.71 7.07
N TRP A 97 8.51 -1.69 6.88
CA TRP A 97 8.91 -2.68 7.88
C TRP A 97 10.08 -2.13 8.66
N VAL A 98 10.05 -2.28 9.98
CA VAL A 98 11.13 -1.82 10.85
C VAL A 98 11.58 -2.96 11.75
N TYR A 99 12.84 -3.36 11.62
CA TYR A 99 13.45 -4.44 12.39
C TYR A 99 14.33 -3.88 13.50
N CYS A 100 14.15 -4.37 14.72
CA CYS A 100 14.81 -3.90 15.93
C CYS A 100 15.67 -4.99 16.56
N LYS A 101 16.75 -4.58 17.25
CA LYS A 101 17.71 -5.49 17.90
C LYS A 101 17.14 -6.20 19.12
N SER A 102 16.15 -5.59 19.79
CA SER A 102 15.57 -6.07 21.04
C SER A 102 14.07 -5.80 21.12
N SER A 103 13.34 -6.68 21.80
CA SER A 103 11.93 -6.47 22.18
C SER A 103 11.73 -5.32 23.17
N ASP A 104 12.81 -4.81 23.75
CA ASP A 104 12.81 -3.66 24.66
C ASP A 104 13.19 -2.35 23.96
N ASN A 105 13.46 -2.36 22.65
CA ASN A 105 13.59 -1.12 21.90
C ASN A 105 12.21 -0.47 21.74
N PRO A 106 11.99 0.74 22.28
CA PRO A 106 10.68 1.37 22.26
C PRO A 106 10.33 1.85 20.85
N VAL A 107 9.09 1.59 20.44
CA VAL A 107 8.48 2.26 19.29
C VAL A 107 8.04 3.65 19.74
N LEU A 108 8.38 4.67 18.97
CA LEU A 108 8.24 6.08 19.33
C LEU A 108 7.11 6.75 18.53
N ALA A 109 6.36 7.63 19.19
CA ALA A 109 5.46 8.55 18.48
C ALA A 109 6.29 9.49 17.59
N THR A 110 6.09 9.42 16.27
CA THR A 110 6.91 10.19 15.31
C THR A 110 6.59 11.68 15.26
N ALA A 111 5.46 12.09 15.84
CA ALA A 111 5.08 13.49 16.05
C ALA A 111 4.16 13.61 17.29
N ASN A 112 3.93 14.85 17.75
CA ASN A 112 2.89 15.11 18.76
C ASN A 112 1.52 14.71 18.21
N GLY A 113 0.66 14.10 19.01
CA GLY A 113 -0.65 13.69 18.54
C GLY A 113 -1.55 13.19 19.65
N THR A 114 -2.72 12.70 19.24
CA THR A 114 -3.68 12.03 20.12
C THR A 114 -3.84 10.59 19.65
N VAL A 115 -3.83 9.66 20.60
CA VAL A 115 -4.14 8.25 20.36
C VAL A 115 -5.59 8.16 19.94
N TYR A 116 -5.83 7.92 18.65
CA TYR A 116 -7.17 7.81 18.10
C TYR A 116 -7.75 6.43 18.34
N MET A 117 -6.93 5.39 18.26
CA MET A 117 -7.36 4.01 18.43
C MET A 117 -6.21 3.13 18.92
N VAL A 118 -6.53 2.16 19.78
CA VAL A 118 -5.65 1.06 20.16
C VAL A 118 -6.40 -0.25 19.92
N ASN A 119 -6.02 -0.99 18.89
CA ASN A 119 -6.64 -2.27 18.60
C ASN A 119 -5.79 -3.41 19.15
N LYS A 120 -6.48 -4.45 19.66
CA LYS A 120 -5.87 -5.74 19.98
C LYS A 120 -6.57 -6.83 19.19
N ARG A 121 -5.84 -7.49 18.30
CA ARG A 121 -6.25 -8.74 17.64
C ARG A 121 -5.36 -9.87 18.17
N GLU A 122 -4.49 -10.42 17.33
CA GLU A 122 -3.42 -11.33 17.74
C GLU A 122 -2.25 -10.53 18.36
N ASP A 123 -1.97 -9.36 17.78
CA ASP A 123 -1.04 -8.33 18.25
C ASP A 123 -1.79 -7.01 18.50
N TYR A 124 -1.03 -5.97 18.85
CA TYR A 124 -1.54 -4.61 19.00
C TYR A 124 -1.24 -3.74 17.79
N SER A 125 -2.15 -2.81 17.51
CA SER A 125 -1.88 -1.65 16.66
C SER A 125 -2.33 -0.35 17.31
N ILE A 126 -1.63 0.74 16.99
CA ILE A 126 -1.91 2.10 17.46
C ILE A 126 -2.12 3.00 16.25
N LEU A 127 -3.21 3.77 16.25
CA LEU A 127 -3.46 4.83 15.28
C LEU A 127 -3.36 6.18 15.98
N LEU A 128 -2.39 7.00 15.60
CA LEU A 128 -2.22 8.36 16.12
C LEU A 128 -2.76 9.38 15.12
N LYS A 129 -3.51 10.36 15.61
CA LYS A 129 -3.94 11.54 14.86
C LYS A 129 -3.02 12.72 15.17
N HIS A 130 -2.47 13.32 14.13
CA HIS A 130 -1.55 14.46 14.20
C HIS A 130 -2.18 15.69 13.51
N GLY A 131 -3.07 16.36 14.25
CA GLY A 131 -3.89 17.43 13.68
C GLY A 131 -4.92 16.89 12.67
N GLU A 132 -5.38 17.74 11.76
CA GLU A 132 -6.43 17.38 10.78
C GLU A 132 -5.88 16.72 9.51
N ARG A 133 -4.57 16.79 9.27
CA ARG A 133 -3.95 16.36 8.03
C ARG A 133 -3.28 15.00 8.14
N PHE A 134 -2.57 14.72 9.22
CA PHE A 134 -1.70 13.55 9.28
C PHE A 134 -2.19 12.50 10.28
N MET A 135 -1.95 11.24 9.96
CA MET A 135 -2.11 10.12 10.87
C MET A 135 -0.95 9.15 10.70
N THR A 136 -0.58 8.45 11.77
CA THR A 136 0.39 7.35 11.70
C THR A 136 -0.19 6.10 12.33
N GLU A 137 0.06 4.96 11.71
CA GLU A 137 -0.33 3.65 12.24
C GLU A 137 0.92 2.85 12.55
N TYR A 138 0.91 2.18 13.70
CA TYR A 138 1.96 1.28 14.15
C TYR A 138 1.32 -0.10 14.32
N GLY A 139 1.64 -1.03 13.44
CA GLY A 139 1.13 -2.40 13.45
C GLY A 139 2.09 -3.38 14.10
N HIS A 140 1.64 -4.60 14.37
CA HIS A 140 2.50 -5.68 14.88
C HIS A 140 3.28 -5.32 16.16
N LEU A 141 2.59 -4.76 17.15
CA LEU A 141 3.18 -4.45 18.46
C LEU A 141 2.88 -5.55 19.49
N ARG A 142 3.86 -5.95 20.29
CA ARG A 142 3.65 -6.95 21.37
C ARG A 142 2.90 -6.34 22.56
N SER A 143 3.09 -5.05 22.78
CA SER A 143 2.50 -4.30 23.88
C SER A 143 2.43 -2.82 23.54
N VAL A 144 1.52 -2.14 24.22
CA VAL A 144 1.25 -0.71 24.09
C VAL A 144 1.47 -0.03 25.44
N LEU A 145 1.90 1.23 25.40
CA LEU A 145 2.20 2.07 26.57
C LEU A 145 1.24 3.25 26.72
N VAL A 146 0.26 3.33 25.83
CA VAL A 146 -0.68 4.45 25.73
C VAL A 146 -2.11 3.94 25.61
N GLU A 147 -3.07 4.81 25.92
CA GLU A 147 -4.51 4.52 25.83
C GLU A 147 -5.26 5.45 24.87
N GLU A 148 -6.42 5.01 24.39
CA GLU A 148 -7.26 5.83 23.51
C GLU A 148 -7.63 7.17 24.16
N GLY A 149 -7.48 8.26 23.41
CA GLY A 149 -7.68 9.63 23.88
C GLY A 149 -6.46 10.27 24.54
N GLU A 150 -5.41 9.51 24.85
CA GLU A 150 -4.17 10.06 25.39
C GLU A 150 -3.48 11.01 24.39
N THR A 151 -2.89 12.09 24.89
CA THR A 151 -2.02 12.96 24.08
C THR A 151 -0.58 12.55 24.27
N VAL A 152 0.12 12.30 23.16
CA VAL A 152 1.53 11.89 23.14
C VAL A 152 2.42 13.00 22.60
N LYS A 153 3.67 13.03 23.05
CA LYS A 153 4.70 13.91 22.49
C LYS A 153 5.59 13.17 21.50
N GLN A 154 6.14 13.89 20.53
CA GLN A 154 7.16 13.36 19.63
C GLN A 154 8.31 12.74 20.44
N GLY A 155 8.71 11.52 20.06
CA GLY A 155 9.74 10.76 20.76
C GLY A 155 9.26 10.04 22.03
N GLN A 156 7.99 10.15 22.40
CA GLN A 156 7.42 9.38 23.50
C GLN A 156 7.32 7.89 23.11
N PRO A 157 7.82 6.96 23.95
CA PRO A 157 7.54 5.53 23.79
C PRO A 157 6.04 5.23 23.81
N ILE A 158 5.54 4.51 22.81
CA ILE A 158 4.11 4.15 22.67
C ILE A 158 3.86 2.64 22.67
N GLY A 159 4.89 1.83 22.48
CA GLY A 159 4.77 0.38 22.45
C GLY A 159 6.10 -0.30 22.21
N TYR A 160 6.04 -1.61 21.99
CA TYR A 160 7.21 -2.45 21.72
C TYR A 160 6.95 -3.42 20.57
N PRO A 161 7.98 -3.74 19.76
CA PRO A 161 7.84 -4.63 18.61
C PRO A 161 7.55 -6.08 19.00
N ILE A 162 6.95 -6.87 18.10
CA ILE A 162 6.80 -8.32 18.26
C ILE A 162 8.10 -9.05 17.91
N GLU A 163 8.29 -10.26 18.47
CA GLU A 163 9.33 -11.18 18.01
C GLU A 163 8.84 -11.93 16.77
N ILE A 164 9.66 -11.97 15.72
CA ILE A 164 9.40 -12.77 14.52
C ILE A 164 10.63 -13.62 14.17
N THR A 165 10.41 -14.67 13.38
CA THR A 165 11.48 -15.46 12.77
C THR A 165 11.67 -15.02 11.33
N VAL A 166 12.89 -14.63 10.98
CA VAL A 166 13.32 -14.33 9.62
C VAL A 166 14.28 -15.40 9.11
N HIS A 167 14.38 -15.54 7.79
CA HIS A 167 15.34 -16.43 7.15
C HIS A 167 16.43 -15.59 6.49
N VAL A 168 17.64 -15.65 7.04
CA VAL A 168 18.81 -14.91 6.54
C VAL A 168 19.91 -15.93 6.25
N ASP A 169 20.46 -15.91 5.04
CA ASP A 169 21.50 -16.86 4.58
C ASP A 169 21.15 -18.34 4.80
N GLY A 170 19.88 -18.70 4.57
CA GLY A 170 19.38 -20.06 4.75
C GLY A 170 19.28 -20.52 6.20
N LYS A 171 19.33 -19.59 7.17
CA LYS A 171 19.21 -19.87 8.60
C LYS A 171 18.06 -19.08 9.21
N GLU A 172 17.34 -19.73 10.11
CA GLU A 172 16.36 -19.05 10.96
C GLU A 172 17.08 -18.16 11.98
N ARG A 173 16.59 -16.92 12.10
CA ARG A 173 17.02 -15.95 13.10
C ARG A 173 15.79 -15.32 13.72
N LYS A 174 15.85 -15.09 15.03
CA LYS A 174 14.88 -14.24 15.72
C LYS A 174 15.27 -12.78 15.60
N THR A 175 14.30 -11.93 15.33
CA THR A 175 14.44 -10.47 15.33
C THR A 175 13.13 -9.85 15.83
N PHE A 176 13.09 -8.54 15.98
CA PHE A 176 11.91 -7.83 16.45
C PHE A 176 11.38 -6.89 15.38
N PHE A 177 10.08 -6.78 15.25
CA PHE A 177 9.46 -6.18 14.08
C PHE A 177 8.21 -5.38 14.43
N PHE A 178 7.96 -4.34 13.65
CA PHE A 178 6.67 -3.65 13.58
C PHE A 178 6.48 -3.00 12.21
N ASP A 179 5.23 -2.75 11.86
CA ASP A 179 4.87 -1.98 10.67
C ASP A 179 4.64 -0.52 11.00
N TYR A 180 5.01 0.36 10.08
CA TYR A 180 4.78 1.79 10.20
C TYR A 180 4.18 2.39 8.93
N TRP A 181 2.97 2.96 9.05
CA TRP A 181 2.33 3.77 8.02
C TRP A 181 2.35 5.25 8.38
N LEU A 182 2.58 6.09 7.37
CA LEU A 182 2.24 7.51 7.41
C LEU A 182 1.11 7.79 6.41
N MET A 183 0.12 8.56 6.85
CA MET A 183 -1.03 8.95 6.06
C MET A 183 -1.12 10.48 5.97
N ASP A 184 -1.26 11.00 4.76
CA ASP A 184 -1.60 12.40 4.49
C ASP A 184 -3.04 12.46 3.96
N LEU A 185 -3.96 12.94 4.80
CA LEU A 185 -5.39 13.03 4.49
C LEU A 185 -5.73 14.06 3.41
N TYR A 186 -4.74 14.83 2.96
CA TYR A 186 -4.88 15.89 1.96
C TYR A 186 -4.16 15.52 0.64
N ARG A 187 -3.54 14.33 0.57
CA ARG A 187 -3.03 13.73 -0.67
C ARG A 187 -4.00 12.66 -1.19
N TYR A 188 -3.98 12.50 -2.51
CA TYR A 188 -4.90 11.62 -3.26
C TYR A 188 -4.18 10.95 -4.43
N ASP A 189 -2.88 10.76 -4.32
CA ASP A 189 -1.99 10.21 -5.35
C ASP A 189 -1.35 8.87 -4.91
N GLY A 190 -1.62 8.41 -3.69
CA GLY A 190 -1.18 7.13 -3.13
C GLY A 190 -2.34 6.16 -2.86
N VAL A 191 -2.05 5.00 -2.27
CA VAL A 191 -3.06 4.04 -1.77
C VAL A 191 -3.97 4.74 -0.76
N TRP A 192 -5.28 4.52 -0.80
CA TRP A 192 -6.21 5.21 0.11
C TRP A 192 -5.90 4.94 1.58
N ALA A 193 -5.76 6.01 2.37
CA ALA A 193 -5.61 5.91 3.82
C ALA A 193 -6.92 5.49 4.50
N MET A 194 -8.05 6.05 4.03
CA MET A 194 -9.40 5.71 4.48
C MET A 194 -10.23 5.25 3.28
N PRO A 195 -10.16 3.95 2.91
CA PRO A 195 -10.75 3.44 1.67
C PRO A 195 -12.29 3.59 1.64
N ASP A 196 -12.97 3.39 2.77
CA ASP A 196 -14.44 3.46 2.85
C ASP A 196 -15.02 4.81 2.42
N ILE A 197 -14.29 5.89 2.69
CA ILE A 197 -14.67 7.26 2.32
C ILE A 197 -13.73 7.89 1.28
N LYS A 198 -12.84 7.08 0.69
CA LYS A 198 -11.84 7.48 -0.31
C LYS A 198 -11.09 8.76 0.04
N ARG A 199 -10.59 8.83 1.28
CA ARG A 199 -9.93 10.03 1.82
C ARG A 199 -8.48 9.75 2.15
N GLY A 200 -7.60 10.66 1.71
CA GLY A 200 -6.18 10.62 2.02
C GLY A 200 -5.41 9.54 1.29
N SER A 201 -4.10 9.63 1.39
CA SER A 201 -3.18 8.62 0.87
C SER A 201 -2.21 8.15 1.94
N ARG A 202 -1.88 6.86 1.91
CA ARG A 202 -0.64 6.32 2.46
C ARG A 202 0.52 6.92 1.66
N VAL A 203 1.52 7.44 2.35
CA VAL A 203 2.61 8.21 1.75
C VAL A 203 3.95 7.70 2.30
N SER A 204 5.01 7.90 1.52
CA SER A 204 6.35 7.56 1.97
C SER A 204 6.70 8.34 3.24
N PRO A 205 7.00 7.66 4.37
CA PRO A 205 7.36 8.35 5.59
C PRO A 205 8.67 9.14 5.46
N TYR A 206 9.57 8.70 4.58
CA TYR A 206 10.88 9.32 4.35
C TYR A 206 10.79 10.75 3.82
N GLU A 207 9.74 11.07 3.06
CA GLU A 207 9.53 12.41 2.49
C GLU A 207 9.14 13.46 3.54
N TYR A 208 8.64 13.03 4.72
CA TYR A 208 8.11 13.88 5.78
C TYR A 208 9.00 13.94 7.03
N LEU A 209 10.11 13.21 7.01
CA LEU A 209 11.10 13.27 8.09
C LEU A 209 11.69 14.67 8.21
N GLU A 210 12.00 15.07 9.45
CA GLU A 210 12.83 16.23 9.69
C GLU A 210 14.14 16.13 8.87
N PRO A 211 14.62 17.19 8.20
CA PRO A 211 15.75 17.09 7.27
C PRO A 211 17.01 16.41 7.82
N THR A 212 17.38 16.68 9.07
CA THR A 212 18.55 16.05 9.72
C THR A 212 18.30 14.57 10.04
N ILE A 213 17.08 14.22 10.42
CA ILE A 213 16.67 12.83 10.66
C ILE A 213 16.60 12.07 9.34
N ARG A 214 16.07 12.70 8.29
CA ARG A 214 16.03 12.16 6.93
C ARG A 214 17.44 11.82 6.45
N GLU A 215 18.37 12.77 6.54
CA GLU A 215 19.77 12.55 6.16
C GLU A 215 20.40 11.39 6.95
N ALA A 216 20.13 11.31 8.26
CA ALA A 216 20.63 10.21 9.09
C ALA A 216 20.04 8.85 8.69
N VAL A 217 18.74 8.78 8.39
CA VAL A 217 18.05 7.57 7.92
C VAL A 217 18.57 7.15 6.54
N GLU A 218 18.71 8.10 5.61
CA GLU A 218 19.28 7.87 4.28
C GLU A 218 20.71 7.33 4.41
N ASN A 219 21.56 7.96 5.22
CA ASN A 219 22.93 7.49 5.46
C ASN A 219 22.96 6.09 6.07
N ALA A 220 22.10 5.80 7.05
CA ALA A 220 22.02 4.47 7.66
C ALA A 220 21.61 3.40 6.64
N TYR A 221 20.63 3.70 5.77
CA TYR A 221 20.25 2.81 4.65
C TYR A 221 21.41 2.62 3.67
N TYR A 222 22.08 3.71 3.29
CA TYR A 222 23.19 3.66 2.35
C TYR A 222 24.34 2.82 2.88
N GLU A 223 24.76 3.05 4.12
CA GLU A 223 25.91 2.35 4.71
C GLU A 223 25.64 0.87 4.94
N ASN A 224 24.45 0.53 5.46
CA ASN A 224 24.17 -0.82 5.97
C ASN A 224 23.46 -1.73 4.96
N MET A 225 22.85 -1.19 3.91
CA MET A 225 22.07 -1.98 2.94
C MET A 225 22.55 -1.73 1.51
N TYR A 226 22.40 -0.51 1.01
CA TYR A 226 22.70 -0.17 -0.39
C TYR A 226 24.18 -0.40 -0.74
N ASN A 227 25.11 0.13 0.05
CA ASN A 227 26.54 0.00 -0.22
C ASN A 227 27.06 -1.41 0.05
N VAL A 228 26.38 -2.18 0.89
CA VAL A 228 26.71 -3.60 1.10
C VAL A 228 26.45 -4.36 -0.19
N TYR A 229 25.26 -4.18 -0.78
CA TYR A 229 24.96 -4.76 -2.09
C TYR A 229 25.91 -4.24 -3.18
N LYS A 230 26.09 -2.93 -3.28
CA LYS A 230 26.96 -2.31 -4.30
C LYS A 230 28.40 -2.81 -4.28
N LYS A 231 28.96 -3.06 -3.09
CA LYS A 231 30.38 -3.43 -2.92
C LYS A 231 30.59 -4.95 -2.87
N GLN A 232 29.60 -5.70 -2.38
CA GLN A 232 29.77 -7.11 -2.04
C GLN A 232 28.79 -8.03 -2.76
N GLY A 233 27.76 -7.49 -3.42
CA GLY A 233 26.67 -8.26 -4.03
C GLY A 233 25.73 -8.95 -3.02
N VAL A 234 25.82 -8.57 -1.74
CA VAL A 234 25.05 -9.18 -0.66
C VAL A 234 23.80 -8.35 -0.39
N ILE A 235 22.63 -9.00 -0.44
CA ILE A 235 21.35 -8.39 -0.03
C ILE A 235 21.28 -8.41 1.49
N VAL A 236 21.04 -7.23 2.08
CA VAL A 236 20.82 -7.07 3.52
C VAL A 236 19.37 -6.73 3.76
N GLY A 237 18.70 -7.55 4.56
CA GLY A 237 17.31 -7.36 4.94
C GLY A 237 16.38 -7.21 3.73
N SER A 238 15.55 -6.18 3.76
CA SER A 238 14.55 -5.88 2.72
C SER A 238 15.10 -5.05 1.54
N PHE A 239 16.42 -4.99 1.35
CA PHE A 239 17.00 -4.32 0.19
C PHE A 239 16.61 -5.01 -1.11
N ASN A 240 16.12 -4.23 -2.08
CA ASN A 240 15.80 -4.71 -3.42
C ASN A 240 16.63 -3.94 -4.47
N PRO A 241 17.54 -4.60 -5.23
CA PRO A 241 18.36 -3.93 -6.24
C PRO A 241 17.55 -3.39 -7.43
N TYR A 242 16.34 -3.89 -7.66
CA TYR A 242 15.47 -3.43 -8.74
C TYR A 242 14.76 -2.12 -8.38
N GLU A 243 14.53 -1.88 -7.09
CA GLU A 243 13.89 -0.68 -6.54
C GLU A 243 14.70 -0.13 -5.34
N PRO A 244 15.93 0.37 -5.58
CA PRO A 244 16.91 0.60 -4.52
C PRO A 244 16.75 1.94 -3.80
N LYS A 245 15.69 2.70 -4.08
CA LYS A 245 15.41 3.97 -3.41
C LYS A 245 14.62 3.69 -2.14
N LEU A 246 14.72 4.56 -1.14
CA LEU A 246 13.83 4.51 0.05
C LEU A 246 12.37 4.84 -0.28
N THR A 247 12.12 5.49 -1.42
CA THR A 247 10.79 5.82 -1.92
C THR A 247 10.69 5.44 -3.38
N ASN A 248 9.83 4.48 -3.68
CA ASN A 248 9.53 3.98 -5.01
C ASN A 248 8.04 4.20 -5.33
N ASP A 249 7.70 4.14 -6.61
CA ASP A 249 6.33 4.30 -7.08
C ASP A 249 5.55 3.01 -6.85
N ILE A 250 4.33 3.08 -6.28
CA ILE A 250 3.43 1.92 -6.14
C ILE A 250 2.64 1.68 -7.44
N PHE A 251 2.34 2.75 -8.17
CA PHE A 251 1.53 2.69 -9.37
C PHE A 251 2.44 2.80 -10.60
N LEU A 252 2.77 1.65 -11.19
CA LEU A 252 3.80 1.55 -12.22
C LEU A 252 3.32 1.83 -13.66
N HIS A 253 2.01 1.75 -13.91
CA HIS A 253 1.47 1.89 -15.27
C HIS A 253 1.40 3.34 -15.79
N PRO A 254 1.07 4.37 -14.97
CA PRO A 254 1.08 5.75 -15.45
C PRO A 254 2.42 6.14 -16.08
N GLY A 255 2.39 6.61 -17.33
CA GLY A 255 3.60 6.93 -18.11
C GLY A 255 4.18 5.75 -18.90
N ASN A 256 3.57 4.57 -18.82
CA ASN A 256 3.92 3.35 -19.55
C ASN A 256 2.77 2.86 -20.46
N GLU A 257 1.95 3.79 -20.94
CA GLU A 257 0.78 3.50 -21.76
C GLU A 257 1.15 2.69 -23.02
N GLY A 258 0.34 1.69 -23.33
CA GLY A 258 0.53 0.74 -24.43
C GLY A 258 1.55 -0.37 -24.15
N THR A 259 2.14 -0.41 -22.95
CA THR A 259 3.10 -1.44 -22.54
C THR A 259 2.55 -2.28 -21.39
N PRO A 260 3.05 -3.52 -21.19
CA PRO A 260 2.60 -4.36 -20.09
C PRO A 260 3.21 -3.96 -18.73
N VAL A 261 4.02 -2.89 -18.65
CA VAL A 261 4.57 -2.39 -17.38
C VAL A 261 3.43 -1.87 -16.51
N GLY A 262 3.34 -2.35 -15.27
CA GLY A 262 2.22 -2.07 -14.38
C GLY A 262 2.06 -3.09 -13.26
N VAL A 263 1.16 -2.77 -12.33
CA VAL A 263 0.62 -3.73 -11.35
C VAL A 263 -0.78 -4.10 -11.83
N TRP A 264 -1.00 -5.36 -12.17
CA TRP A 264 -2.20 -5.87 -12.84
C TRP A 264 -2.89 -6.88 -11.96
N ILE A 265 -4.17 -6.67 -11.66
CA ILE A 265 -4.95 -7.52 -10.75
C ILE A 265 -6.08 -8.21 -11.50
N SER A 266 -6.33 -9.47 -11.19
CA SER A 266 -7.48 -10.19 -11.73
C SER A 266 -8.71 -9.96 -10.85
N LEU A 267 -9.80 -9.49 -11.46
CA LEU A 267 -11.08 -9.29 -10.78
C LEU A 267 -12.17 -10.27 -11.26
N GLU A 268 -11.88 -11.06 -12.29
CA GLU A 268 -12.83 -12.00 -12.91
C GLU A 268 -12.84 -13.37 -12.23
N ARG A 269 -11.90 -13.62 -11.32
CA ARG A 269 -11.73 -14.89 -10.62
C ARG A 269 -11.54 -14.70 -9.13
N ARG A 270 -11.88 -15.76 -8.39
CA ARG A 270 -11.57 -15.86 -6.96
C ARG A 270 -10.11 -16.22 -6.80
N TRP A 271 -9.38 -15.39 -6.06
CA TRP A 271 -7.97 -15.62 -5.78
C TRP A 271 -7.78 -16.86 -4.93
N LYS A 272 -6.98 -17.79 -5.42
CA LYS A 272 -6.74 -19.10 -4.80
C LYS A 272 -5.50 -19.70 -5.43
N MET A 273 -4.73 -20.46 -4.65
CA MET A 273 -3.51 -21.11 -5.11
C MET A 273 -3.84 -22.26 -6.09
N ASP A 274 -3.86 -21.96 -7.39
CA ASP A 274 -4.12 -22.94 -8.45
C ASP A 274 -3.11 -22.91 -9.61
N GLY A 275 -2.02 -22.16 -9.45
CA GLY A 275 -0.94 -22.00 -10.41
C GLY A 275 -1.17 -20.90 -11.43
N ILE A 276 -2.29 -20.16 -11.35
CA ILE A 276 -2.60 -19.04 -12.24
C ILE A 276 -2.41 -17.74 -11.46
N PRO A 277 -1.57 -16.79 -11.94
CA PRO A 277 -1.35 -15.55 -11.21
C PRO A 277 -2.64 -14.76 -11.11
N ASP A 278 -3.01 -14.42 -9.87
CA ASP A 278 -4.10 -13.53 -9.54
C ASP A 278 -3.67 -12.05 -9.65
N MET A 279 -2.36 -11.80 -9.53
CA MET A 279 -1.74 -10.50 -9.76
C MET A 279 -0.41 -10.66 -10.49
N ILE A 280 -0.12 -9.71 -11.38
CA ILE A 280 1.11 -9.62 -12.15
C ILE A 280 1.68 -8.23 -11.98
N THR A 281 2.93 -8.13 -11.55
CA THR A 281 3.66 -6.87 -11.48
C THR A 281 4.80 -6.91 -12.48
N ILE A 282 4.88 -5.93 -13.36
CA ILE A 282 5.97 -5.77 -14.33
C ILE A 282 6.59 -4.39 -14.09
N ILE A 283 7.89 -4.39 -13.80
CA ILE A 283 8.66 -3.21 -13.40
C ILE A 283 9.64 -2.88 -14.52
N ASP A 284 9.64 -1.63 -14.99
CA ASP A 284 10.72 -1.08 -15.82
C ASP A 284 11.86 -0.60 -14.91
N VAL A 285 13.01 -1.25 -15.01
CA VAL A 285 14.14 -0.99 -14.14
C VAL A 285 15.25 -0.34 -14.95
N ASP A 286 15.62 0.88 -14.58
CA ASP A 286 16.80 1.57 -15.09
C ASP A 286 17.55 2.25 -13.93
N ASN A 287 18.48 1.51 -13.33
CA ASN A 287 19.29 1.99 -12.20
C ASN A 287 20.73 1.42 -12.28
N GLU A 288 21.57 1.73 -11.29
CA GLU A 288 22.99 1.33 -11.32
C GLU A 288 23.25 -0.18 -11.15
N PHE A 289 22.27 -0.92 -10.62
CA PHE A 289 22.36 -2.36 -10.37
C PHE A 289 21.73 -3.19 -11.48
N TRP A 290 20.70 -2.65 -12.12
CA TRP A 290 19.91 -3.40 -13.10
C TRP A 290 19.36 -2.51 -14.20
N LYS A 291 19.25 -3.09 -15.41
CA LYS A 291 18.61 -2.49 -16.57
C LYS A 291 17.77 -3.53 -17.32
N GLY A 292 16.47 -3.28 -17.48
CA GLY A 292 15.53 -4.16 -18.15
C GLY A 292 14.22 -4.32 -17.37
N TYR A 293 13.41 -5.31 -17.74
CA TYR A 293 12.12 -5.53 -17.10
C TYR A 293 12.17 -6.71 -16.12
N ARG A 294 11.56 -6.51 -14.96
CA ARG A 294 11.34 -7.56 -13.96
C ARG A 294 9.87 -7.89 -13.89
N PHE A 295 9.52 -9.13 -13.57
CA PHE A 295 8.14 -9.49 -13.26
C PHE A 295 8.04 -10.17 -11.90
N ILE A 296 6.84 -10.08 -11.32
CA ILE A 296 6.42 -10.83 -10.14
C ILE A 296 5.03 -11.38 -10.43
N PHE A 297 4.89 -12.70 -10.39
CA PHE A 297 3.62 -13.39 -10.40
C PHE A 297 3.22 -13.75 -8.98
N TYR A 298 1.98 -13.45 -8.65
CA TYR A 298 1.41 -13.73 -7.35
C TYR A 298 0.12 -14.50 -7.53
N ASP A 299 0.04 -15.68 -6.91
CA ASP A 299 -1.08 -16.60 -6.95
C ASP A 299 -1.62 -16.82 -5.54
N GLY A 300 -2.88 -16.48 -5.28
CA GLY A 300 -3.56 -16.82 -4.03
C GLY A 300 -3.99 -15.63 -3.16
N TRP A 301 -4.57 -15.97 -2.01
CA TRP A 301 -5.20 -14.98 -1.12
C TRP A 301 -4.25 -14.48 -0.02
N VAL A 302 -3.48 -15.39 0.57
CA VAL A 302 -2.65 -15.14 1.76
C VAL A 302 -1.25 -14.72 1.33
N HIS A 303 -0.79 -13.59 1.88
CA HIS A 303 0.58 -13.12 1.77
C HIS A 303 1.57 -14.28 2.09
N THR A 304 2.64 -14.44 1.29
CA THR A 304 3.82 -15.32 1.47
C THR A 304 3.87 -16.70 0.76
N GLN A 305 2.80 -17.23 0.16
CA GLN A 305 2.81 -18.67 -0.19
C GLN A 305 2.94 -19.04 -1.68
N SER A 306 2.84 -18.11 -2.63
CA SER A 306 2.95 -18.44 -4.06
C SER A 306 3.35 -17.23 -4.89
N VAL A 307 4.61 -16.84 -4.74
CA VAL A 307 5.24 -15.77 -5.51
C VAL A 307 6.37 -16.36 -6.32
N VAL A 308 6.43 -16.02 -7.60
CA VAL A 308 7.59 -16.27 -8.45
C VAL A 308 7.97 -14.99 -9.16
N GLU A 309 9.26 -14.74 -9.29
CA GLU A 309 9.78 -13.53 -9.90
C GLU A 309 10.88 -13.87 -10.89
N GLY A 310 11.19 -12.91 -11.75
CA GLY A 310 12.22 -13.11 -12.75
C GLY A 310 12.32 -11.96 -13.73
N ASN A 311 12.91 -12.25 -14.88
CA ASN A 311 13.10 -11.29 -15.95
C ASN A 311 11.97 -11.35 -16.95
N CYS A 312 11.62 -10.19 -17.50
CA CYS A 312 10.61 -10.06 -18.53
C CYS A 312 11.22 -9.44 -19.79
N THR A 313 10.80 -9.91 -20.95
CA THR A 313 11.05 -9.23 -22.23
C THR A 313 9.76 -9.21 -23.03
N PHE A 314 9.53 -8.16 -23.80
CA PHE A 314 8.36 -8.07 -24.66
C PHE A 314 8.64 -7.28 -25.94
N ASP A 315 7.85 -7.55 -26.97
CA ASP A 315 7.88 -6.85 -28.25
C ASP A 315 6.49 -6.32 -28.58
N LEU A 316 6.37 -4.98 -28.53
CA LEU A 316 5.13 -4.26 -28.80
C LEU A 316 4.60 -4.45 -30.23
N LYS A 317 5.46 -4.80 -31.20
CA LYS A 317 5.02 -5.00 -32.60
C LYS A 317 4.37 -6.34 -32.81
N THR A 318 4.86 -7.37 -32.12
CA THR A 318 4.36 -8.74 -32.25
C THR A 318 3.38 -9.12 -31.15
N GLY A 319 3.27 -8.30 -30.09
CA GLY A 319 2.47 -8.61 -28.91
C GLY A 319 3.02 -9.78 -28.12
N LYS A 320 4.31 -10.13 -28.29
CA LYS A 320 4.94 -11.27 -27.60
C LYS A 320 5.58 -10.82 -26.30
N ILE A 321 5.45 -11.64 -25.27
CA ILE A 321 6.05 -11.44 -23.95
C ILE A 321 6.66 -12.75 -23.47
N MET A 322 7.79 -12.68 -22.78
CA MET A 322 8.47 -13.84 -22.20
C MET A 322 8.78 -13.55 -20.74
N PHE A 323 8.51 -14.52 -19.88
CA PHE A 323 8.80 -14.49 -18.45
C PHE A 323 9.80 -15.57 -18.11
N GLU A 324 11.01 -15.19 -17.72
CA GLU A 324 12.09 -16.10 -17.33
C GLU A 324 12.19 -16.09 -15.80
N VAL A 325 11.65 -17.11 -15.14
CA VAL A 325 11.68 -17.24 -13.68
C VAL A 325 13.13 -17.35 -13.20
N ASP A 326 13.46 -16.67 -12.10
CA ASP A 326 14.81 -16.67 -11.55
C ASP A 326 15.28 -18.09 -11.20
N PRO A 327 16.54 -18.46 -11.51
CA PRO A 327 17.07 -19.81 -11.25
C PRO A 327 17.13 -20.22 -9.78
N SER A 328 16.94 -19.28 -8.85
CA SER A 328 16.85 -19.56 -7.41
C SER A 328 15.56 -20.30 -7.02
N TYR A 329 14.53 -20.26 -7.87
CA TYR A 329 13.26 -20.96 -7.62
C TYR A 329 13.38 -22.44 -8.02
N PRO A 330 12.92 -23.39 -7.18
CA PRO A 330 13.06 -24.84 -7.45
C PRO A 330 12.47 -25.32 -8.79
N ASN A 331 11.46 -24.61 -9.31
CA ASN A 331 10.77 -24.91 -10.57
C ASN A 331 10.98 -23.79 -11.61
N ALA A 332 12.14 -23.14 -11.59
CA ALA A 332 12.48 -22.09 -12.55
C ALA A 332 12.28 -22.58 -13.98
N LYS A 333 11.50 -21.81 -14.74
CA LYS A 333 11.11 -22.12 -16.12
C LYS A 333 10.83 -20.83 -16.88
N THR A 334 10.70 -20.97 -18.19
CA THR A 334 10.32 -19.87 -19.08
C THR A 334 8.86 -20.03 -19.49
N TYR A 335 8.09 -18.95 -19.39
CA TYR A 335 6.76 -18.83 -19.97
C TYR A 335 6.83 -17.95 -21.21
N TYR A 336 6.22 -18.41 -22.28
CA TYR A 336 6.08 -17.69 -23.54
C TYR A 336 4.63 -17.24 -23.66
N GLY A 337 4.39 -15.96 -23.90
CA GLY A 337 3.05 -15.43 -23.95
C GLY A 337 2.83 -14.42 -25.06
N ILE A 338 1.56 -14.13 -25.28
CA ILE A 338 1.08 -13.01 -26.07
C ILE A 338 0.28 -12.08 -25.15
N PHE A 339 0.36 -10.78 -25.41
CA PHE A 339 -0.32 -9.78 -24.62
C PHE A 339 -0.94 -8.69 -25.47
N GLU A 340 -1.98 -8.07 -24.92
CA GLU A 340 -2.62 -6.87 -25.46
C GLU A 340 -2.93 -5.95 -24.29
N VAL A 341 -2.57 -4.68 -24.41
CA VAL A 341 -2.96 -3.64 -23.45
C VAL A 341 -4.02 -2.76 -24.08
N ILE A 342 -5.16 -2.68 -23.41
CA ILE A 342 -6.30 -1.85 -23.82
C ILE A 342 -6.37 -0.67 -22.87
N GLU A 343 -6.02 0.50 -23.38
CA GLU A 343 -6.10 1.76 -22.64
C GLU A 343 -7.54 2.23 -22.47
N GLY A 344 -7.82 2.87 -21.33
CA GLY A 344 -9.15 3.37 -21.00
C GLY A 344 -9.18 4.09 -19.66
N GLU A 345 -10.39 4.24 -19.09
CA GLU A 345 -10.55 4.76 -17.73
C GLU A 345 -9.76 3.94 -16.69
N ARG A 346 -9.69 2.63 -16.94
CA ARG A 346 -8.81 1.71 -16.25
C ARG A 346 -8.24 0.75 -17.29
N ALA A 347 -6.93 0.79 -17.48
CA ALA A 347 -6.26 -0.06 -18.45
C ALA A 347 -6.47 -1.55 -18.12
N THR A 348 -6.55 -2.35 -19.17
CA THR A 348 -6.71 -3.81 -19.10
C THR A 348 -5.52 -4.48 -19.80
N LEU A 349 -4.99 -5.54 -19.19
CA LEU A 349 -4.00 -6.43 -19.79
C LEU A 349 -4.68 -7.77 -20.09
N HIS A 350 -4.75 -8.13 -21.37
CA HIS A 350 -5.00 -9.49 -21.80
C HIS A 350 -3.66 -10.24 -21.89
N LEU A 351 -3.61 -11.43 -21.30
CA LEU A 351 -2.43 -12.27 -21.30
C LEU A 351 -2.80 -13.73 -21.54
N GLU A 352 -2.12 -14.38 -22.47
CA GLU A 352 -2.14 -15.84 -22.59
C GLU A 352 -0.70 -16.33 -22.70
N TYR A 353 -0.36 -17.38 -21.95
CA TYR A 353 1.00 -17.91 -21.87
C TYR A 353 1.03 -19.43 -21.81
N SER A 354 2.18 -20.00 -22.19
CA SER A 354 2.44 -21.44 -22.20
C SER A 354 3.92 -21.72 -21.88
N GLU A 355 4.19 -22.91 -21.37
CA GLU A 355 5.55 -23.43 -21.14
C GLU A 355 6.16 -24.06 -22.40
N GLU A 356 5.34 -24.39 -23.40
CA GLU A 356 5.78 -25.12 -24.61
C GLU A 356 6.22 -24.20 -25.76
N GLY A 357 5.81 -22.93 -25.74
CA GLY A 357 6.10 -21.95 -26.78
C GLY A 357 5.06 -20.83 -26.84
N TYR A 358 5.29 -19.84 -27.70
CA TYR A 358 4.35 -18.72 -27.86
C TYR A 358 2.98 -19.21 -28.37
N PRO A 359 1.87 -18.85 -27.71
CA PRO A 359 0.54 -19.02 -28.30
C PRO A 359 0.43 -18.30 -29.65
N GLU A 360 -0.30 -18.89 -30.61
CA GLU A 360 -0.49 -18.28 -31.93
C GLU A 360 -1.53 -17.15 -31.92
N SER A 361 -2.53 -17.24 -31.05
CA SER A 361 -3.61 -16.28 -30.86
C SER A 361 -4.25 -16.46 -29.49
N PHE A 362 -5.00 -15.45 -29.02
CA PHE A 362 -5.82 -15.60 -27.81
C PHE A 362 -6.89 -16.66 -27.99
N SER A 363 -7.09 -17.46 -26.96
CA SER A 363 -8.07 -18.54 -26.84
C SER A 363 -9.00 -18.28 -25.67
N GLU A 364 -9.84 -19.26 -25.32
CA GLU A 364 -10.67 -19.22 -24.10
C GLU A 364 -9.84 -19.27 -22.81
N SER A 365 -8.54 -19.53 -22.88
CA SER A 365 -7.62 -19.57 -21.74
C SER A 365 -6.96 -18.22 -21.43
N MET A 366 -7.25 -17.20 -22.24
CA MET A 366 -6.79 -15.83 -22.03
C MET A 366 -7.21 -15.33 -20.65
N LEU A 367 -6.28 -14.70 -19.95
CA LEU A 367 -6.49 -14.07 -18.66
C LEU A 367 -6.65 -12.56 -18.84
N THR A 368 -7.65 -12.01 -18.17
CA THR A 368 -7.91 -10.58 -18.12
C THR A 368 -7.47 -10.02 -16.76
N TYR A 369 -6.66 -8.98 -16.81
CA TYR A 369 -6.26 -8.20 -15.65
C TYR A 369 -6.61 -6.74 -15.85
N VAL A 370 -6.85 -6.02 -14.76
CA VAL A 370 -7.01 -4.57 -14.77
C VAL A 370 -5.89 -3.93 -13.97
N VAL A 371 -5.46 -2.73 -14.37
CA VAL A 371 -4.42 -2.01 -13.62
C VAL A 371 -4.86 -1.76 -12.17
N ARG A 372 -3.94 -1.87 -11.22
CA ARG A 372 -4.17 -1.62 -9.79
C ARG A 372 -4.74 -0.21 -9.59
N SER A 373 -5.80 -0.11 -8.78
CA SER A 373 -6.37 1.15 -8.35
C SER A 373 -5.72 1.63 -7.05
N GLN A 374 -6.12 2.80 -6.54
CA GLN A 374 -5.71 3.27 -5.21
C GLN A 374 -6.26 2.42 -4.07
N GLU A 375 -7.21 1.53 -4.34
CA GLU A 375 -7.70 0.58 -3.36
C GLU A 375 -6.71 -0.57 -3.19
N GLN A 376 -6.67 -1.14 -1.98
CA GLN A 376 -5.90 -2.36 -1.76
C GLN A 376 -6.55 -3.52 -2.58
N PRO A 377 -5.78 -4.28 -3.40
CA PRO A 377 -6.34 -5.26 -4.35
C PRO A 377 -7.31 -6.28 -3.75
N ARG A 378 -7.01 -6.80 -2.55
CA ARG A 378 -7.86 -7.78 -1.85
C ARG A 378 -9.15 -7.15 -1.34
N LEU A 379 -9.12 -5.88 -0.91
CA LEU A 379 -10.35 -5.14 -0.56
C LEU A 379 -11.23 -4.90 -1.79
N GLU A 380 -10.61 -4.57 -2.92
CA GLU A 380 -11.31 -4.42 -4.19
C GLU A 380 -11.96 -5.74 -4.63
N LEU A 381 -11.21 -6.86 -4.58
CA LEU A 381 -11.73 -8.18 -4.89
C LEU A 381 -12.93 -8.56 -3.99
N ARG A 382 -12.90 -8.22 -2.71
CA ARG A 382 -14.00 -8.50 -1.76
C ARG A 382 -15.29 -7.76 -2.08
N LYS A 383 -15.26 -6.67 -2.85
CA LYS A 383 -16.50 -6.02 -3.31
C LYS A 383 -17.24 -6.89 -4.33
N ILE A 384 -16.50 -7.73 -5.05
CA ILE A 384 -17.02 -8.68 -6.05
C ILE A 384 -17.32 -10.03 -5.38
N PHE A 385 -16.43 -10.50 -4.51
CA PHE A 385 -16.53 -11.76 -3.78
C PHE A 385 -16.57 -11.52 -2.26
N PRO A 386 -17.71 -11.10 -1.70
CA PRO A 386 -17.82 -10.61 -0.31
C PRO A 386 -17.60 -11.68 0.77
N ASP A 387 -17.68 -12.95 0.40
CA ASP A 387 -17.42 -14.11 1.25
C ASP A 387 -15.93 -14.44 1.41
N MET A 388 -15.05 -13.81 0.62
CA MET A 388 -13.60 -13.95 0.83
C MET A 388 -13.21 -13.40 2.22
N PRO A 389 -12.24 -14.03 2.93
CA PRO A 389 -11.79 -13.59 4.25
C PRO A 389 -11.39 -12.11 4.26
N ARG A 390 -11.36 -11.45 5.43
CA ARG A 390 -10.76 -10.11 5.48
C ARG A 390 -9.25 -10.26 5.24
N PRO A 391 -8.64 -9.40 4.39
CA PRO A 391 -7.20 -9.37 4.23
C PRO A 391 -6.50 -8.97 5.51
#